data_AF-A0A072NGY5-F1
#
_entry.id   AF-A0A072NGY5-F1
#
_cell.length_a   1.000
_cell.length_b   1.000
_cell.length_c   1.000
_cell.angle_alpha   90.00
_cell.angle_beta   90.00
_cell.angle_gamma   90.00
#
_symmetry.space_group_name_H-M   'P 1'
#
loop_
_entity.id
_entity.type
_entity.pdbx_description
1 polymer ?
#
loop_
_entity_poly.entity_id
_entity_poly.type
_entity_poly.pdbx_seq_one_letter_code
_entity_poly.pdbx_strand_id
1 'polypeptide(L)'
;MSKEEWINRVNPIIRGKVNYYVTIIKAIKANEEHGQESNCKTRWMRGILLSLDGYIRRRLRVAFIHKHPNQRKGMKMNSLWNNAFFLSIKLIPSYWLYLNKAYGYTKEQYLTDITKTAKRNLKNKIRSAKTKGEEYYTPHRLQKMQNAWNASS
;
A
#
# COMPACT_ATOMS: atom_id res chain seq x y z
N MET A 1 -1.82 -13.10 -19.53
CA MET A 1 -1.00 -11.92 -19.20
C MET A 1 -0.13 -12.27 -18.01
N SER A 2 1.18 -12.15 -18.15
CA SER A 2 2.15 -12.47 -17.09
C SER A 2 2.13 -11.41 -15.98
N LYS A 3 2.74 -11.71 -14.83
CA LYS A 3 2.89 -10.74 -13.73
C LYS A 3 3.71 -9.53 -14.20
N GLU A 4 4.77 -9.76 -14.96
CA GLU A 4 5.66 -8.70 -15.46
C GLU A 4 4.95 -7.75 -16.43
N GLU A 5 4.12 -8.28 -17.33
CA GLU A 5 3.33 -7.47 -18.26
C GLU A 5 2.40 -6.50 -17.51
N TRP A 6 1.74 -6.98 -16.45
CA TRP A 6 0.92 -6.12 -15.60
C TRP A 6 1.74 -5.03 -14.91
N ILE A 7 2.92 -5.36 -14.39
CA ILE A 7 3.80 -4.38 -13.73
C ILE A 7 4.27 -3.32 -14.72
N ASN A 8 4.66 -3.72 -15.93
CA ASN A 8 5.10 -2.81 -16.99
C ASN A 8 3.99 -1.85 -17.44
N ARG A 9 2.73 -2.29 -17.42
CA ARG A 9 1.57 -1.42 -17.72
C ARG A 9 1.23 -0.47 -16.57
N VAL A 10 1.29 -0.95 -15.33
CA VAL A 10 0.82 -0.19 -14.16
C VAL A 10 1.85 0.84 -13.67
N ASN A 11 3.14 0.52 -13.71
CA ASN A 11 4.19 1.42 -13.21
C ASN A 11 4.22 2.80 -13.90
N PRO A 12 4.11 2.92 -15.24
CA PRO A 12 4.00 4.22 -15.92
C PRO A 12 2.80 5.04 -15.44
N ILE A 13 1.64 4.40 -15.23
CA ILE A 13 0.43 5.06 -14.74
C ILE A 13 0.66 5.61 -13.32
N ILE A 14 1.28 4.82 -12.44
CA ILE A 14 1.65 5.26 -11.10
C ILE A 14 2.58 6.48 -11.16
N ARG A 15 3.62 6.44 -12.01
CA ARG A 15 4.54 7.58 -12.18
C ARG A 15 3.80 8.84 -12.62
N GLY A 16 2.93 8.73 -13.62
CA GLY A 16 2.13 9.85 -14.10
C GLY A 16 1.24 10.46 -13.00
N LYS A 17 0.55 9.60 -12.22
CA LYS A 17 -0.27 10.05 -11.09
C LYS A 17 0.54 10.69 -9.97
N VAL A 18 1.71 10.14 -9.63
CA VAL A 18 2.57 10.70 -8.58
C VAL A 18 3.16 12.05 -8.99
N ASN A 19 3.53 12.24 -10.27
CA ASN A 19 4.04 13.51 -10.77
C ASN A 19 3.08 14.67 -10.49
N TYR A 20 1.77 14.43 -10.62
CA TYR A 20 0.74 15.42 -10.28
C TYR A 20 0.79 15.83 -8.79
N TYR A 21 1.06 14.90 -7.87
CA TYR A 21 1.13 15.23 -6.44
C TYR A 21 2.46 15.88 -6.03
N VAL A 22 3.54 15.65 -6.77
CA VAL A 22 4.87 16.23 -6.48
C VAL A 22 4.89 17.74 -6.70
N THR A 23 4.03 18.29 -7.58
CA THR A 23 3.92 19.74 -7.79
C THR A 23 3.54 20.48 -6.51
N ILE A 24 2.75 19.86 -5.62
CA ILE A 24 2.39 20.42 -4.30
C ILE A 24 3.63 20.64 -3.45
N ILE A 25 4.59 19.71 -3.47
CA ILE A 25 5.84 19.87 -2.71
C ILE A 25 6.70 20.97 -3.31
N LYS A 26 6.76 21.06 -4.64
CA LYS A 26 7.47 22.14 -5.31
C LYS A 26 6.89 23.51 -4.93
N ALA A 27 5.56 23.62 -4.87
CA ALA A 27 4.89 24.85 -4.44
C ALA A 27 5.20 25.19 -2.97
N ILE A 28 5.20 24.19 -2.07
CA ILE A 28 5.58 24.40 -0.67
C ILE A 28 7.01 24.93 -0.56
N LYS A 29 7.97 24.30 -1.24
CA LYS A 29 9.38 24.73 -1.24
C LYS A 29 9.55 26.14 -1.81
N ALA A 30 8.86 26.46 -2.90
CA ALA A 30 8.91 27.80 -3.48
C ALA A 30 8.35 28.87 -2.52
N ASN A 31 7.27 28.57 -1.79
CA ASN A 31 6.75 29.48 -0.77
C ASN A 31 7.73 29.64 0.41
N GLU A 32 8.36 28.56 0.86
CA GLU A 32 9.39 28.59 1.90
C GLU A 32 10.59 29.47 1.50
N GLU A 33 11.04 29.39 0.23
CA GLU A 33 12.08 30.25 -0.34
C GLU A 33 11.69 31.74 -0.30
N HIS A 34 10.40 32.06 -0.37
CA HIS A 34 9.85 33.41 -0.21
C HIS A 34 9.50 33.78 1.24
N GLY A 35 9.90 32.97 2.22
CA GLY A 35 9.62 33.20 3.65
C GLY A 35 8.15 32.99 4.04
N GLN A 36 7.35 32.34 3.20
CA GLN A 36 5.94 32.06 3.45
C GLN A 36 5.76 30.63 3.98
N GLU A 37 5.20 30.51 5.18
CA GLU A 37 4.82 29.21 5.73
C GLU A 37 3.60 28.63 5.03
N SER A 38 3.79 27.51 4.33
CA SER A 38 2.70 26.81 3.67
C SER A 38 1.98 25.86 4.64
N ASN A 39 0.73 26.16 4.97
CA ASN A 39 -0.16 25.25 5.73
C ASN A 39 -0.65 24.02 4.92
N CYS A 40 -0.04 23.74 3.77
CA CYS A 40 -0.44 22.64 2.89
C CYS A 40 -0.33 21.29 3.60
N LYS A 41 -1.45 20.57 3.67
CA LYS A 41 -1.56 19.33 4.45
C LYS A 41 -0.98 18.14 3.69
N THR A 42 0.35 17.98 3.69
CA THR A 42 1.07 16.78 3.17
C THR A 42 0.52 15.47 3.75
N ARG A 43 -0.04 15.53 4.98
CA ARG A 43 -0.78 14.42 5.62
C ARG A 43 -1.91 13.85 4.76
N TRP A 44 -2.62 14.68 3.98
CA TRP A 44 -3.73 14.23 3.14
C TRP A 44 -3.21 13.40 1.96
N MET A 45 -2.08 13.82 1.38
CA MET A 45 -1.43 13.08 0.28
C MET A 45 -1.00 11.69 0.71
N ARG A 46 -0.49 11.55 1.94
CA ARG A 46 -0.22 10.23 2.53
C ARG A 46 -1.45 9.33 2.50
N GLY A 47 -2.61 9.82 2.94
CA GLY A 47 -3.86 9.04 2.94
C GLY A 47 -4.28 8.60 1.53
N ILE A 48 -4.24 9.53 0.58
CA ILE A 48 -4.61 9.29 -0.83
C ILE A 48 -3.67 8.24 -1.46
N LEU A 49 -2.35 8.43 -1.34
CA LEU A 49 -1.36 7.56 -1.98
C LEU A 49 -1.36 6.16 -1.36
N LEU A 50 -1.49 6.04 -0.03
CA LEU A 50 -1.60 4.73 0.62
C LEU A 50 -2.90 4.00 0.24
N SER A 51 -4.00 4.72 0.07
CA SER A 51 -5.27 4.17 -0.41
C SER A 51 -5.13 3.65 -1.85
N LEU A 52 -4.52 4.44 -2.73
CA LEU A 52 -4.22 4.07 -4.11
C LEU A 52 -3.34 2.81 -4.16
N ASP A 53 -2.27 2.74 -3.37
CA ASP A 53 -1.40 1.57 -3.30
C ASP A 53 -2.12 0.32 -2.76
N GLY A 54 -3.05 0.50 -1.82
CA GLY A 54 -3.93 -0.56 -1.35
C GLY A 54 -4.85 -1.09 -2.46
N TYR A 55 -5.48 -0.17 -3.20
CA TYR A 55 -6.35 -0.50 -4.32
C TYR A 55 -5.61 -1.25 -5.42
N ILE A 56 -4.47 -0.73 -5.87
CA ILE A 56 -3.67 -1.33 -6.95
C ILE A 56 -3.28 -2.75 -6.58
N ARG A 57 -2.73 -2.98 -5.38
CA ARG A 57 -2.36 -4.33 -4.93
C ARG A 57 -3.55 -5.27 -4.87
N ARG A 58 -4.70 -4.80 -4.38
CA ARG A 58 -5.94 -5.61 -4.39
C ARG A 58 -6.33 -6.02 -5.82
N ARG A 59 -6.24 -5.11 -6.79
CA ARG A 59 -6.55 -5.42 -8.20
C ARG A 59 -5.55 -6.37 -8.83
N LEU A 60 -4.26 -6.17 -8.56
CA LEU A 60 -3.19 -7.04 -9.06
C LEU A 60 -3.33 -8.46 -8.49
N ARG A 61 -3.66 -8.62 -7.20
CA ARG A 61 -3.95 -9.94 -6.62
C ARG A 61 -4.97 -10.70 -7.45
N VAL A 62 -6.10 -10.06 -7.77
CA VAL A 62 -7.17 -10.68 -8.56
C VAL A 62 -6.71 -11.00 -9.98
N ALA A 63 -6.02 -10.06 -10.62
CA ALA A 63 -5.57 -10.20 -11.99
C ALA A 63 -4.51 -11.31 -12.17
N PHE A 64 -3.71 -11.58 -11.14
CA PHE A 64 -2.67 -12.62 -11.19
C PHE A 64 -3.22 -14.04 -10.99
N ILE A 65 -4.36 -14.19 -10.31
CA ILE A 65 -4.90 -15.50 -9.94
C ILE A 65 -6.05 -15.90 -10.87
N HIS A 66 -6.90 -14.95 -11.25
CA HIS A 66 -8.15 -15.27 -11.94
C HIS A 66 -8.09 -14.91 -13.41
N LYS A 67 -8.51 -15.86 -14.27
CA LYS A 67 -8.77 -15.62 -15.69
C LYS A 67 -9.77 -14.48 -15.93
N HIS A 68 -10.80 -14.38 -15.08
CA HIS A 68 -11.84 -13.34 -15.15
C HIS A 68 -11.88 -12.52 -13.84
N PRO A 69 -11.12 -11.41 -13.75
CA PRO A 69 -11.04 -10.60 -12.55
C PRO A 69 -12.31 -9.76 -12.34
N ASN A 70 -12.84 -9.73 -11.11
CA ASN A 70 -13.97 -8.89 -10.74
C ASN A 70 -13.81 -8.27 -9.34
N GLN A 71 -14.64 -7.27 -9.03
CA GLN A 71 -14.54 -6.53 -7.75
C GLN A 71 -14.84 -7.41 -6.53
N ARG A 72 -15.83 -8.31 -6.64
CA ARG A 72 -16.21 -9.22 -5.54
C ARG A 72 -15.04 -10.13 -5.15
N LYS A 73 -14.30 -10.67 -6.13
CA LYS A 73 -13.08 -11.44 -5.91
C LYS A 73 -12.00 -10.60 -5.22
N GLY A 74 -11.87 -9.33 -5.60
CA GLY A 74 -10.96 -8.38 -4.94
C GLY A 74 -11.24 -8.19 -3.46
N MET A 75 -12.51 -8.05 -3.08
CA MET A 75 -12.89 -7.89 -1.67
C MET A 75 -12.54 -9.11 -0.82
N LYS A 76 -12.53 -10.30 -1.41
CA LYS A 76 -12.15 -11.55 -0.74
C LYS A 76 -10.64 -11.73 -0.61
N MET A 77 -9.82 -10.97 -1.34
CA MET A 77 -8.39 -11.28 -1.53
C MET A 77 -7.46 -10.17 -1.04
N ASN A 78 -7.40 -10.02 0.29
CA ASN A 78 -6.66 -8.94 0.93
C ASN A 78 -5.31 -9.37 1.55
N SER A 79 -5.05 -10.67 1.74
CA SER A 79 -3.97 -11.18 2.59
C SER A 79 -2.85 -11.94 1.88
N LEU A 80 -3.05 -12.42 0.64
CA LEU A 80 -2.14 -13.39 0.00
C LEU A 80 -0.69 -12.91 -0.18
N TRP A 81 -0.52 -11.65 -0.60
CA TRP A 81 0.80 -11.05 -0.86
C TRP A 81 0.95 -9.71 -0.16
N ASN A 82 2.06 -9.54 0.56
CA ASN A 82 2.36 -8.34 1.34
C ASN A 82 3.10 -7.26 0.51
N ASN A 83 3.48 -6.14 1.14
CA ASN A 83 4.23 -5.08 0.47
C ASN A 83 5.58 -5.56 -0.09
N ALA A 84 6.29 -6.43 0.64
CA ALA A 84 7.60 -6.92 0.24
C ALA A 84 7.52 -7.72 -1.07
N PHE A 85 6.51 -8.59 -1.21
CA PHE A 85 6.25 -9.30 -2.47
C PHE A 85 6.03 -8.35 -3.65
N PHE A 86 5.19 -7.32 -3.47
CA PHE A 86 4.93 -6.39 -4.56
C PHE A 86 6.17 -5.59 -4.96
N LEU A 87 7.02 -5.24 -3.99
CA LEU A 87 8.31 -4.62 -4.26
C LEU A 87 9.28 -5.57 -4.98
N SER A 88 9.31 -6.86 -4.63
CA SER A 88 10.21 -7.82 -5.27
C SER A 88 9.88 -8.04 -6.75
N ILE A 89 8.59 -7.99 -7.12
CA ILE A 89 8.15 -7.98 -8.53
C ILE A 89 8.23 -6.60 -9.20
N LYS A 90 8.98 -5.65 -8.60
CA LYS A 90 9.23 -4.31 -9.13
C LYS A 90 7.98 -3.42 -9.28
N LEU A 91 6.89 -3.68 -8.55
CA LEU A 91 5.79 -2.71 -8.44
C LEU A 91 6.29 -1.47 -7.69
N ILE A 92 6.07 -0.29 -8.25
CA ILE A 92 6.44 0.98 -7.61
C ILE A 92 5.29 1.43 -6.71
N PRO A 93 5.46 1.52 -5.38
CA PRO A 93 4.45 2.12 -4.53
C PRO A 93 4.39 3.63 -4.76
N SER A 94 3.18 4.15 -4.92
CA SER A 94 2.92 5.57 -5.16
C SER A 94 3.39 6.44 -3.99
N TYR A 95 3.14 5.99 -2.76
CA TYR A 95 3.57 6.70 -1.55
C TYR A 95 5.10 6.75 -1.43
N TRP A 96 5.78 5.64 -1.72
CA TRP A 96 7.25 5.61 -1.75
C TRP A 96 7.78 6.56 -2.82
N LEU A 97 7.28 6.47 -4.06
CA LEU A 97 7.76 7.28 -5.17
C LEU A 97 7.61 8.78 -4.88
N TYR A 98 6.50 9.17 -4.25
CA TYR A 98 6.25 10.55 -3.84
C TYR A 98 7.31 11.05 -2.84
N LEU A 99 7.55 10.30 -1.76
CA LEU A 99 8.55 10.66 -0.76
C LEU A 99 9.98 10.59 -1.30
N ASN A 100 10.26 9.64 -2.19
CA ASN A 100 11.57 9.51 -2.82
C ASN A 100 11.91 10.77 -3.64
N LYS A 101 10.96 11.25 -4.45
CA LYS A 101 11.13 12.49 -5.23
C LYS A 101 11.24 13.73 -4.37
N ALA A 102 10.61 13.73 -3.20
CA ALA A 102 10.57 14.87 -2.30
C ALA A 102 11.82 15.03 -1.43
N TYR A 103 12.27 13.89 -0.88
CA TYR A 103 13.18 13.82 0.26
C TYR A 103 14.24 12.71 0.12
N GLY A 104 14.32 12.01 -1.01
CA GLY A 104 15.27 10.91 -1.21
C GLY A 104 14.91 9.61 -0.46
N TYR A 105 13.69 9.50 0.07
CA TYR A 105 13.23 8.35 0.85
C TYR A 105 13.44 7.00 0.14
N THR A 106 14.09 6.05 0.82
CA THR A 106 14.51 4.79 0.21
C THR A 106 13.43 3.69 0.28
N LYS A 107 13.60 2.62 -0.49
CA LYS A 107 12.64 1.49 -0.48
C LYS A 107 12.72 0.71 0.82
N GLU A 108 13.90 0.63 1.42
CA GLU A 108 14.18 -0.03 2.69
C GLU A 108 13.47 0.71 3.83
N GLN A 109 13.56 2.05 3.83
CA GLN A 109 12.82 2.90 4.76
C GLN A 109 11.32 2.71 4.61
N TYR A 110 10.80 2.73 3.37
CA TYR A 110 9.39 2.46 3.08
C TYR A 110 8.92 1.12 3.64
N LEU A 111 9.68 0.05 3.37
CA LEU A 111 9.29 -1.29 3.80
C LEU A 111 9.31 -1.39 5.34
N THR A 112 10.31 -0.78 5.98
CA THR A 112 10.44 -0.71 7.44
C THR A 112 9.24 -0.01 8.06
N ASP A 113 8.87 1.17 7.57
CA ASP A 113 7.76 1.96 8.13
C ASP A 113 6.40 1.31 7.94
N ILE A 114 6.16 0.74 6.76
CA ILE A 114 4.92 0.03 6.47
C ILE A 114 4.81 -1.24 7.33
N THR A 115 5.92 -1.95 7.54
CA THR A 115 5.96 -3.14 8.40
C THR A 115 5.73 -2.79 9.87
N LYS A 116 6.40 -1.73 10.36
CA LYS A 116 6.22 -1.22 11.73
C LYS A 116 4.77 -0.80 11.97
N THR A 117 4.17 -0.10 11.01
CA THR A 117 2.76 0.31 11.06
C THR A 117 1.83 -0.91 11.08
N ALA A 118 2.07 -1.91 10.23
CA ALA A 118 1.26 -3.13 10.20
C ALA A 118 1.32 -3.90 11.51
N LYS A 119 2.52 -4.09 12.08
CA LYS A 119 2.73 -4.74 13.39
C LYS A 119 2.02 -3.98 14.51
N ARG A 120 2.12 -2.65 14.54
CA ARG A 120 1.41 -1.82 15.53
C ARG A 120 -0.11 -1.97 15.41
N ASN A 121 -0.64 -1.93 14.19
CA ASN A 121 -2.08 -2.08 13.97
C ASN A 121 -2.58 -3.46 14.38
N LEU A 122 -1.80 -4.52 14.13
CA LEU A 122 -2.12 -5.87 14.60
C LEU A 122 -2.17 -5.94 16.13
N LYS A 123 -1.14 -5.42 16.82
CA LYS A 123 -1.11 -5.35 18.29
C LYS A 123 -2.32 -4.62 18.85
N ASN A 124 -2.69 -3.48 18.26
CA ASN A 124 -3.86 -2.71 18.68
C ASN A 124 -5.16 -3.51 18.51
N LYS A 125 -5.32 -4.23 17.40
CA LYS A 125 -6.52 -5.05 17.17
C LYS A 125 -6.62 -6.22 18.16
N ILE A 126 -5.50 -6.89 18.46
CA ILE A 126 -5.45 -7.95 19.47
C ILE A 126 -5.84 -7.41 20.84
N ARG A 127 -5.24 -6.27 21.23
CA ARG A 127 -5.57 -5.60 22.50
C ARG A 127 -7.04 -5.22 22.57
N SER A 128 -7.59 -4.63 21.52
CA SER A 128 -9.01 -4.26 21.46
C SER A 128 -9.96 -5.45 21.55
N ALA A 129 -9.63 -6.60 20.95
CA ALA A 129 -10.42 -7.82 21.12
C ALA A 129 -10.37 -8.30 22.58
N LYS A 130 -9.17 -8.35 23.18
CA LYS A 130 -8.99 -8.72 24.59
C LYS A 130 -9.78 -7.82 25.55
N THR A 131 -9.80 -6.50 25.32
CA THR A 131 -10.59 -5.55 26.13
C THR A 131 -12.10 -5.81 26.05
N LYS A 132 -12.58 -6.42 24.96
CA LYS A 132 -13.99 -6.81 24.80
C LYS A 132 -14.29 -8.23 25.32
N GLY A 133 -13.29 -8.93 25.86
CA GLY A 133 -13.42 -10.35 26.22
C GLY A 133 -13.43 -11.30 25.01
N GLU A 134 -13.06 -10.82 23.83
CA GLU A 134 -13.04 -11.60 22.59
C GLU A 134 -11.63 -12.13 22.28
N GLU A 135 -11.54 -13.36 21.77
CA GLU A 135 -10.28 -13.87 21.22
C GLU A 135 -10.05 -13.33 19.80
N TYR A 136 -8.88 -12.72 19.56
CA TYR A 136 -8.54 -12.20 18.24
C TYR A 136 -8.35 -13.30 17.19
N TYR A 137 -7.80 -14.45 17.58
CA TYR A 137 -7.49 -15.60 16.71
C TYR A 137 -8.53 -16.71 16.79
N THR A 138 -9.79 -16.38 16.48
CA THR A 138 -10.88 -17.37 16.40
C THR A 138 -10.57 -18.51 15.42
N PRO A 139 -11.11 -19.74 15.59
CA PRO A 139 -10.93 -20.86 14.67
C PRO A 139 -11.25 -20.52 13.21
N HIS A 140 -12.35 -19.81 12.96
CA HIS A 140 -12.74 -19.35 11.62
C HIS A 140 -11.70 -18.40 10.99
N ARG A 141 -11.04 -17.56 11.78
CA ARG A 141 -9.97 -16.68 11.29
C ARG A 141 -8.72 -17.47 10.94
N LEU A 142 -8.34 -18.43 11.78
CA LEU A 142 -7.21 -19.32 11.51
C LEU A 142 -7.44 -20.12 10.22
N GLN A 143 -8.64 -20.66 10.03
CA GLN A 143 -9.03 -21.33 8.79
C GLN A 143 -8.88 -20.41 7.57
N LYS A 144 -9.32 -19.15 7.65
CA LYS A 144 -9.13 -18.18 6.56
C LYS A 144 -7.66 -17.89 6.26
N MET A 145 -6.82 -17.83 7.29
CA MET A 145 -5.38 -17.64 7.12
C MET A 145 -4.75 -18.85 6.43
N GLN A 146 -5.12 -20.07 6.84
CA GLN A 146 -4.65 -21.30 6.21
C GLN A 146 -5.08 -21.41 4.74
N ASN A 147 -6.35 -21.12 4.44
CA ASN A 147 -6.85 -21.15 3.06
C ASN A 147 -6.11 -20.16 2.16
N ALA A 148 -5.76 -18.97 2.69
CA ALA A 148 -4.94 -18.02 1.96
C ALA A 148 -3.53 -18.58 1.73
N TRP A 149 -2.89 -19.16 2.75
CA TRP A 149 -1.58 -19.78 2.62
C TRP A 149 -1.55 -20.87 1.54
N ASN A 150 -2.51 -21.79 1.57
CA ASN A 150 -2.63 -22.88 0.59
C ASN A 150 -2.86 -22.37 -0.84
N ALA A 151 -3.49 -21.21 -1.02
CA ALA A 151 -3.70 -20.61 -2.34
C ALA A 151 -2.46 -19.85 -2.87
N SER A 152 -1.44 -19.62 -2.04
CA SER A 152 -0.17 -18.99 -2.43
C SER A 152 0.98 -19.98 -2.66
N SER A 153 0.86 -21.20 -2.14
CA SER A 153 1.75 -22.33 -2.42
C SER A 153 1.49 -22.88 -3.82
#